data_AF-A0A7Z9KYE8-F1
#
_entry.id   AF-A0A7Z9KYE8-F1
#
_cell.length_a   1.000
_cell.length_b   1.000
_cell.length_c   1.000
_cell.angle_alpha   90.00
_cell.angle_beta   90.00
_cell.angle_gamma   90.00
#
_symmetry.space_group_name_H-M   'P 1'
#
loop_
_entity.id
_entity.type
_entity.pdbx_description
1 polymer ?
#
loop_
_entity_poly.entity_id
_entity_poly.type
_entity_poly.pdbx_seq_one_letter_code
_entity_poly.pdbx_strand_id
1 'polypeptide(L)'
;MRNLLLVVLLFACESGNGAVPQDSHTQDTVDDTSELLCPLLESTSLGTVEFDATGVSGELSIEIPPDAVSFLVSVRGTNDHFYTTASLTAPDGSQWVEFDWYKNSTHLLCISCVNRVASARSGYALFVPISPQRVMQAGIWRLQLLAFDGNLPIQGLPGKAAVEVHIKRANIDPLNGSVNIRVHLSGENGRLASNAEDDPELQSALNTMGELFSQVDISIDKVSYSDVSDSFQTLHEADYESLIAESQAQPGELSFFLVGELNTDDGQLRGLTTVPGPWGAPTQRSGIVISTAPQGGDTSSTLGAVMAHELGHYLGLFHVTETALGKIHDPIPDTAPFSTNNLMSTQVGGGELTEGQGQVMRLHPAVAHSCPE
;
A
#
# COMPACT_ATOMS: atom_id res chain seq x y z
N MET A 1 7.04 5.47 -29.00
CA MET A 1 7.70 6.11 -27.83
C MET A 1 7.26 5.27 -26.64
N ARG A 2 8.21 4.56 -26.04
CA ARG A 2 7.97 3.50 -25.06
C ARG A 2 7.60 4.13 -23.72
N ASN A 3 6.34 4.03 -23.33
CA ASN A 3 5.93 4.19 -21.94
C ASN A 3 6.42 2.93 -21.22
N LEU A 4 7.55 3.03 -20.55
CA LEU A 4 7.99 2.00 -19.61
C LEU A 4 7.17 2.20 -18.32
N LEU A 5 5.88 1.84 -18.41
CA LEU A 5 5.03 1.69 -17.25
C LEU A 5 5.56 0.47 -16.48
N LEU A 6 5.63 0.58 -15.16
CA LEU A 6 6.33 -0.34 -14.28
C LEU A 6 5.64 -1.71 -14.25
N VAL A 7 5.86 -2.53 -15.27
CA VAL A 7 5.51 -3.95 -15.29
C VAL A 7 6.70 -4.71 -14.73
N VAL A 8 6.58 -5.18 -13.49
CA VAL A 8 7.57 -6.08 -12.87
C VAL A 8 7.44 -7.44 -13.56
N LEU A 9 8.19 -7.60 -14.65
CA LEU A 9 8.30 -8.84 -15.42
C LEU A 9 9.13 -9.90 -14.68
N LEU A 10 8.51 -11.04 -14.42
CA LEU A 10 9.06 -12.27 -13.84
C LEU A 10 9.75 -13.17 -14.88
N PHE A 11 10.89 -13.79 -14.54
CA PHE A 11 11.37 -15.07 -15.10
C PHE A 11 12.28 -15.85 -14.10
N ALA A 12 12.46 -17.16 -14.35
CA ALA A 12 12.60 -18.30 -13.44
C ALA A 12 14.00 -18.76 -12.97
N CYS A 13 13.99 -19.57 -11.88
CA CYS A 13 14.86 -20.68 -11.40
C CYS A 13 16.37 -20.49 -11.08
N GLU A 14 16.77 -20.73 -9.82
CA GLU A 14 17.51 -21.92 -9.31
C GLU A 14 17.86 -21.78 -7.80
N SER A 15 17.89 -22.90 -7.08
CA SER A 15 17.94 -23.03 -5.61
C SER A 15 19.35 -22.99 -4.99
N GLY A 16 19.51 -22.38 -3.80
CA GLY A 16 20.71 -22.51 -2.97
C GLY A 16 20.46 -22.22 -1.47
N ASN A 17 20.69 -23.21 -0.62
CA ASN A 17 20.48 -23.22 0.83
C ASN A 17 21.46 -22.32 1.62
N GLY A 18 20.99 -21.71 2.71
CA GLY A 18 21.85 -21.12 3.75
C GLY A 18 21.08 -20.80 5.05
N ALA A 19 21.57 -21.31 6.17
CA ALA A 19 20.93 -21.29 7.50
C ALA A 19 21.10 -19.98 8.27
N VAL A 20 20.12 -19.66 9.14
CA VAL A 20 20.07 -18.50 10.04
C VAL A 20 20.51 -18.90 11.46
N PRO A 21 21.33 -18.08 12.16
CA PRO A 21 21.51 -18.18 13.61
C PRO A 21 20.58 -17.22 14.37
N GLN A 22 20.03 -17.73 15.49
CA GLN A 22 19.29 -16.98 16.50
C GLN A 22 20.20 -16.02 17.27
N ASP A 23 19.67 -14.86 17.66
CA ASP A 23 20.14 -14.18 18.86
C ASP A 23 19.00 -13.57 19.66
N SER A 24 19.25 -13.53 20.97
CA SER A 24 18.29 -13.35 22.05
C SER A 24 18.32 -11.92 22.58
N HIS A 25 17.14 -11.30 22.72
CA HIS A 25 17.00 -10.02 23.40
C HIS A 25 16.11 -10.17 24.64
N THR A 26 16.72 -9.91 25.79
CA THR A 26 16.11 -9.77 27.11
C THR A 26 15.28 -8.49 27.19
N GLN A 27 14.01 -8.62 27.55
CA GLN A 27 13.11 -7.52 27.87
C GLN A 27 13.45 -6.94 29.25
N ASP A 28 13.75 -5.64 29.30
CA ASP A 28 13.68 -4.84 30.52
C ASP A 28 12.27 -4.24 30.62
N THR A 29 11.54 -4.59 31.68
CA THR A 29 10.21 -4.08 31.96
C THR A 29 10.30 -2.71 32.63
N VAL A 30 9.90 -1.66 31.92
CA VAL A 30 9.60 -0.35 32.52
C VAL A 30 8.11 -0.27 32.77
N ASP A 31 7.76 -0.08 34.04
CA ASP A 31 6.42 0.15 34.57
C ASP A 31 5.98 1.59 34.21
N ASP A 32 5.18 1.76 33.15
CA ASP A 32 4.51 3.01 32.82
C ASP A 32 2.99 2.83 32.99
N THR A 33 2.42 3.63 33.90
CA THR A 33 1.00 3.62 34.26
C THR A 33 0.22 4.64 33.43
N SER A 34 0.67 4.92 32.20
CA SER A 34 -0.11 5.69 31.25
C SER A 34 -1.34 4.86 30.83
N GLU A 35 -2.54 5.36 31.11
CA GLU A 35 -3.77 4.77 30.58
C GLU A 35 -3.59 4.62 29.07
N LEU A 36 -3.63 3.38 28.55
CA LEU A 36 -3.48 3.09 27.13
C LEU A 36 -4.47 3.94 26.32
N LEU A 37 -3.97 4.97 25.61
CA LEU A 37 -4.78 5.67 24.62
C LEU A 37 -5.17 4.65 23.56
N CYS A 38 -6.48 4.42 23.45
CA CYS A 38 -7.03 3.64 22.34
C CYS A 38 -6.59 4.31 21.02
N PRO A 39 -6.08 3.54 20.04
CA PRO A 39 -5.61 4.13 18.81
C PRO A 39 -6.72 4.95 18.14
N LEU A 40 -6.49 6.26 18.02
CA LEU A 40 -7.42 7.21 17.44
C LEU A 40 -6.94 7.60 16.05
N LEU A 41 -7.86 7.66 15.10
CA LEU A 41 -7.59 8.22 13.79
C LEU A 41 -8.22 9.61 13.66
N GLU A 42 -7.38 10.62 13.45
CA GLU A 42 -7.80 11.98 13.15
C GLU A 42 -7.60 12.26 11.67
N SER A 43 -8.61 12.81 11.00
CA SER A 43 -8.52 13.14 9.57
C SER A 43 -8.81 14.62 9.35
N THR A 44 -7.91 15.29 8.64
CA THR A 44 -8.01 16.73 8.35
C THR A 44 -7.80 16.97 6.87
N SER A 45 -8.71 17.72 6.24
CA SER A 45 -8.51 18.20 4.87
C SER A 45 -7.57 19.40 4.87
N LEU A 46 -6.52 19.35 4.04
CA LEU A 46 -5.68 20.51 3.73
C LEU A 46 -6.24 21.33 2.55
N GLY A 47 -7.40 20.94 2.02
CA GLY A 47 -8.05 21.60 0.90
C GLY A 47 -7.41 21.26 -0.45
N THR A 48 -7.52 22.20 -1.38
CA THR A 48 -6.95 22.08 -2.73
C THR A 48 -5.54 22.67 -2.74
N VAL A 49 -4.58 21.85 -3.14
CA VAL A 49 -3.17 22.22 -3.32
C VAL A 49 -2.93 22.49 -4.81
N GLU A 50 -2.30 23.63 -5.09
CA GLU A 50 -1.90 24.04 -6.44
C GLU A 50 -0.47 23.59 -6.73
N PHE A 51 -0.23 23.17 -7.97
CA PHE A 51 1.10 22.84 -8.49
C PHE A 51 1.49 23.89 -9.53
N ASP A 52 2.72 24.40 -9.41
CA ASP A 52 3.22 25.42 -10.32
C ASP A 52 3.63 24.85 -11.69
N ALA A 53 4.21 25.68 -12.56
CA ALA A 53 4.66 25.24 -13.89
C ALA A 53 5.77 24.18 -13.86
N THR A 54 6.43 23.98 -12.72
CA THR A 54 7.40 22.91 -12.48
C THR A 54 6.76 21.67 -11.86
N GLY A 55 5.45 21.68 -11.65
CA GLY A 55 4.68 20.62 -11.02
C GLY A 55 4.87 20.52 -9.51
N VAL A 56 5.59 21.44 -8.87
CA VAL A 56 5.85 21.39 -7.43
C VAL A 56 4.81 22.23 -6.69
N SER A 57 4.33 21.71 -5.56
CA SER A 57 3.43 22.46 -4.68
C SER A 57 4.18 23.49 -3.83
N GLY A 58 3.43 24.46 -3.29
CA GLY A 58 3.87 25.19 -2.11
C GLY A 58 4.15 24.24 -0.94
N GLU A 59 4.94 24.70 0.04
CA GLU A 59 5.20 23.93 1.26
C GLU A 59 3.92 23.81 2.10
N LEU A 60 3.56 22.57 2.42
CA LEU A 60 2.49 22.20 3.33
C LEU A 60 3.08 21.92 4.71
N SER A 61 2.49 22.49 5.75
CA SER A 61 2.86 22.22 7.14
C SER A 61 1.85 21.25 7.76
N ILE A 62 2.34 20.18 8.36
CA ILE A 62 1.54 19.19 9.07
C ILE A 62 2.00 19.17 10.52
N GLU A 63 1.11 19.55 11.44
CA GLU A 63 1.36 19.49 12.87
C GLU A 63 1.07 18.09 13.39
N ILE A 64 2.10 17.41 13.88
CA ILE A 64 1.99 16.06 14.43
C ILE A 64 2.04 16.13 15.96
N PRO A 65 1.02 15.61 16.67
CA PRO A 65 0.98 15.64 18.13
C PRO A 65 1.97 14.63 18.76
N PRO A 66 2.34 14.81 20.05
CA PRO A 66 3.31 13.94 20.74
C PRO A 66 2.97 12.45 20.83
N ASP A 67 1.70 12.10 20.73
CA ASP A 67 1.16 10.75 20.79
C ASP A 67 0.83 10.18 19.40
N ALA A 68 1.27 10.84 18.31
CA ALA A 68 1.14 10.27 16.98
C ALA A 68 2.15 9.14 16.76
N VAL A 69 1.67 8.00 16.28
CA VAL A 69 2.49 6.85 15.89
C VAL A 69 2.70 6.78 14.38
N SER A 70 1.79 7.37 13.59
CA SER A 70 1.94 7.47 12.14
C SER A 70 1.09 8.59 11.55
N PHE A 71 1.38 8.94 10.31
CA PHE A 71 0.45 9.70 9.48
C PHE A 71 0.46 9.23 8.02
N LEU A 72 -0.66 9.43 7.34
CA LEU A 72 -0.84 9.22 5.91
C LEU A 72 -1.31 10.52 5.27
N VAL A 73 -0.75 10.88 4.13
CA VAL A 73 -1.25 11.96 3.28
C VAL A 73 -1.88 11.34 2.05
N SER A 74 -3.18 11.54 1.87
CA SER A 74 -3.94 11.10 0.70
C SER A 74 -4.08 12.25 -0.29
N VAL A 75 -3.71 12.01 -1.54
CA VAL A 75 -3.82 12.97 -2.64
C VAL A 75 -4.83 12.46 -3.65
N ARG A 76 -5.83 13.28 -3.96
CA ARG A 76 -6.84 13.03 -4.98
C ARG A 76 -6.71 14.06 -6.10
N GLY A 77 -6.19 13.59 -7.23
CA GLY A 77 -5.86 14.42 -8.37
C GLY A 77 -6.74 14.16 -9.59
N THR A 78 -6.17 14.40 -10.76
CA THR A 78 -6.82 14.19 -12.07
C THR A 78 -6.15 13.06 -12.85
N ASN A 79 -6.90 12.44 -13.76
CA ASN A 79 -6.49 11.22 -14.48
C ASN A 79 -5.28 11.38 -15.42
N ASP A 80 -4.88 12.60 -15.70
CA ASP A 80 -3.79 12.98 -16.60
C ASP A 80 -2.46 13.24 -15.86
N HIS A 81 -2.45 13.15 -14.52
CA HIS A 81 -1.27 13.42 -13.70
C HIS A 81 -0.84 12.19 -12.91
N PHE A 82 0.47 12.07 -12.72
CA PHE A 82 1.07 11.31 -11.63
C PHE A 82 1.39 12.23 -10.47
N TYR A 83 1.29 11.69 -9.26
CA TYR A 83 1.57 12.40 -8.01
C TYR A 83 2.60 11.63 -7.18
N THR A 84 3.44 12.38 -6.49
CA THR A 84 4.43 11.84 -5.55
C THR A 84 4.85 12.91 -4.54
N THR A 85 5.71 12.53 -3.58
CA THR A 85 6.32 13.47 -2.65
C THR A 85 7.58 14.07 -3.27
N ALA A 86 7.63 15.39 -3.41
CA ALA A 86 8.81 16.12 -3.86
C ALA A 86 9.86 16.24 -2.74
N SER A 87 9.41 16.54 -1.52
CA SER A 87 10.24 16.57 -0.32
C SER A 87 9.43 16.34 0.95
N LEU A 88 10.09 15.80 1.97
CA LEU A 88 9.54 15.63 3.32
C LEU A 88 10.64 15.92 4.32
N THR A 89 10.43 16.92 5.17
CA THR A 89 11.37 17.32 6.22
C THR A 89 10.72 17.11 7.58
N ALA A 90 11.40 16.38 8.45
CA ALA A 90 10.98 16.11 9.82
C ALA A 90 11.17 17.35 10.73
N PRO A 91 10.56 17.39 11.93
CA PRO A 91 10.67 18.50 12.87
C PRO A 91 12.11 18.86 13.28
N ASP A 92 13.00 17.87 13.34
CA ASP A 92 14.44 18.05 13.61
C ASP A 92 15.24 18.64 12.44
N GLY A 93 14.60 18.84 11.29
CA GLY A 93 15.21 19.35 10.06
C GLY A 93 15.82 18.29 9.15
N SER A 94 15.77 17.00 9.53
CA SER A 94 16.23 15.90 8.67
C SER A 94 15.30 15.72 7.46
N GLN A 95 15.88 15.47 6.29
CA GLN A 95 15.12 15.15 5.08
C GLN A 95 14.84 13.66 5.03
N TRP A 96 13.56 13.31 5.05
CA TRP A 96 13.09 11.93 4.91
C TRP A 96 12.80 11.59 3.46
N VAL A 97 12.42 12.60 2.67
CA VAL A 97 12.45 12.60 1.22
C VAL A 97 13.24 13.83 0.78
N GLU A 98 14.39 13.62 0.16
CA GLU A 98 15.27 14.70 -0.29
C GLU A 98 14.66 15.41 -1.49
N PHE A 99 14.65 16.74 -1.50
CA PHE A 99 14.17 17.49 -2.65
C PHE A 99 15.03 17.16 -3.90
N ASP A 100 14.41 17.17 -5.08
CA ASP A 100 15.02 16.87 -6.37
C ASP A 100 15.44 15.41 -6.63
N TRP A 101 15.13 14.46 -5.73
CA TRP A 101 15.40 13.03 -5.97
C TRP A 101 14.87 12.56 -7.35
N TYR A 102 13.74 13.11 -7.77
CA TYR A 102 13.03 12.78 -9.01
C TYR A 102 13.72 13.29 -10.28
N LYS A 103 14.61 14.30 -10.19
CA LYS A 103 15.27 14.90 -11.37
C LYS A 103 16.24 13.93 -12.05
N ASN A 104 16.87 13.06 -11.26
CA ASN A 104 17.84 12.08 -11.74
C ASN A 104 17.34 10.64 -11.62
N SER A 105 16.07 10.46 -11.24
CA SER A 105 15.52 9.12 -11.05
C SER A 105 15.29 8.43 -12.39
N THR A 106 15.69 7.17 -12.47
CA THR A 106 15.37 6.26 -13.58
C THR A 106 14.12 5.43 -13.30
N HIS A 107 13.45 5.71 -12.18
CA HIS A 107 12.27 4.98 -11.69
C HIS A 107 11.27 5.95 -11.08
N LEU A 108 10.02 5.53 -10.96
CA LEU A 108 8.97 6.31 -10.30
C LEU A 108 8.99 6.18 -8.76
N LEU A 109 10.14 5.79 -8.19
CA LEU A 109 10.33 5.55 -6.77
C LEU A 109 11.53 6.32 -6.23
N CYS A 110 11.42 6.89 -5.02
CA CYS A 110 12.60 7.35 -4.29
C CYS A 110 13.14 6.23 -3.41
N ILE A 111 14.03 5.43 -3.96
CA ILE A 111 14.49 4.21 -3.28
C ILE A 111 15.53 4.49 -2.19
N SER A 112 16.34 5.55 -2.38
CA SER A 112 17.35 6.01 -1.43
C SER A 112 16.80 6.89 -0.32
N CYS A 113 15.54 7.33 -0.42
CA CYS A 113 14.90 8.16 0.60
C CYS A 113 14.74 7.35 1.90
N VAL A 114 14.93 8.02 3.03
CA VAL A 114 14.69 7.44 4.37
C VAL A 114 13.25 6.95 4.48
N ASN A 115 12.30 7.72 3.96
CA ASN A 115 10.94 7.29 3.74
C ASN A 115 10.75 7.08 2.23
N ARG A 116 10.86 5.82 1.78
CA ARG A 116 10.62 5.44 0.39
C ARG A 116 9.24 5.89 -0.05
N VAL A 117 9.15 6.38 -1.28
CA VAL A 117 7.89 6.79 -1.92
C VAL A 117 7.78 6.14 -3.29
N ALA A 118 6.58 5.73 -3.68
CA ALA A 118 6.26 5.28 -5.03
C ALA A 118 5.19 6.19 -5.63
N SER A 119 5.43 6.67 -6.83
CA SER A 119 4.51 7.60 -7.51
C SER A 119 3.29 6.83 -8.03
N ALA A 120 2.14 7.50 -8.09
CA ALA A 120 0.90 6.90 -8.58
C ALA A 120 0.11 7.89 -9.45
N ARG A 121 -0.59 7.38 -10.45
CA ARG A 121 -1.41 8.15 -11.39
C ARG A 121 -2.77 8.46 -10.78
N SER A 122 -3.33 9.65 -11.00
CA SER A 122 -4.71 10.03 -10.61
C SER A 122 -4.94 10.20 -9.09
N GLY A 123 -4.18 9.50 -8.26
CA GLY A 123 -4.14 9.64 -6.81
C GLY A 123 -2.82 9.10 -6.25
N TYR A 124 -2.46 9.52 -5.04
CA TYR A 124 -1.20 9.14 -4.39
C TYR A 124 -1.38 9.09 -2.87
N ALA A 125 -0.52 8.31 -2.20
CA ALA A 125 -0.44 8.32 -0.76
C ALA A 125 1.01 8.33 -0.28
N LEU A 126 1.29 9.16 0.73
CA LEU A 126 2.53 9.14 1.50
C LEU A 126 2.21 8.57 2.87
N PHE A 127 2.85 7.47 3.26
CA PHE A 127 2.73 6.89 4.60
C PHE A 127 4.04 7.05 5.36
N VAL A 128 3.96 7.39 6.65
CA VAL A 128 5.10 7.63 7.52
C VAL A 128 4.80 7.10 8.93
N PRO A 129 5.71 6.31 9.55
CA PRO A 129 6.90 5.72 8.96
C PRO A 129 6.59 4.45 8.14
N ILE A 130 7.45 4.12 7.17
CA ILE A 130 7.40 2.83 6.43
C ILE A 130 8.41 1.79 6.93
N SER A 131 9.02 2.02 8.09
CA SER A 131 10.05 1.16 8.67
C SER A 131 10.00 1.22 10.19
N PRO A 132 10.09 0.09 10.90
CA PRO A 132 10.08 0.05 12.36
C PRO A 132 11.36 0.67 12.99
N GLN A 133 12.41 0.92 12.21
CA GLN A 133 13.60 1.64 12.71
C GLN A 133 13.40 3.14 12.83
N ARG A 134 12.26 3.67 12.39
CA ARG A 134 11.97 5.10 12.39
C ARG A 134 10.90 5.39 13.42
N VAL A 135 11.26 6.21 14.39
CA VAL A 135 10.33 6.70 15.41
C VAL A 135 9.64 7.93 14.87
N MET A 136 8.33 8.00 15.03
CA MET A 136 7.53 9.15 14.67
C MET A 136 7.95 10.37 15.50
N GLN A 137 8.11 11.53 14.85
CA GLN A 137 8.53 12.77 15.52
C GLN A 137 7.36 13.73 15.65
N ALA A 138 7.10 14.19 16.87
CA ALA A 138 6.15 15.26 17.14
C ALA A 138 6.65 16.62 16.65
N GLY A 139 5.73 17.48 16.22
CA GLY A 139 6.04 18.82 15.75
C GLY A 139 5.64 19.05 14.29
N ILE A 140 6.19 20.09 13.67
CA ILE A 140 5.82 20.51 12.32
C ILE A 140 6.66 19.77 11.29
N TRP A 141 5.99 18.94 10.50
CA TRP A 141 6.53 18.35 9.28
C TRP A 141 6.28 19.28 8.10
N ARG A 142 7.26 19.36 7.20
CA ARG A 142 7.16 20.17 5.96
C ARG A 142 7.15 19.24 4.76
N LEU A 143 6.11 19.34 3.96
CA LEU A 143 5.84 18.50 2.81
C LEU A 143 5.72 19.36 1.54
N GLN A 144 6.36 18.92 0.45
CA GLN A 144 6.00 19.36 -0.89
C GLN A 144 5.62 18.16 -1.74
N LEU A 145 4.58 18.34 -2.55
CA LEU A 145 4.09 17.34 -3.49
C LEU A 145 4.58 17.70 -4.91
N LEU A 146 4.64 16.68 -5.76
CA LEU A 146 4.98 16.81 -7.17
C LEU A 146 3.86 16.20 -8.01
N ALA A 147 3.35 16.96 -8.99
CA ALA A 147 2.48 16.51 -10.05
C ALA A 147 3.25 16.48 -11.38
N PHE A 148 3.16 15.40 -12.15
CA PHE A 148 3.97 15.20 -13.35
C PHE A 148 3.31 14.29 -14.39
N ASP A 149 3.91 14.18 -15.56
CA ASP A 149 3.35 13.50 -16.74
C ASP A 149 3.47 11.97 -16.74
N GLY A 150 4.09 11.38 -15.70
CA GLY A 150 4.35 9.95 -15.62
C GLY A 150 5.55 9.45 -16.42
N ASN A 151 6.23 10.32 -17.19
CA ASN A 151 7.34 9.91 -18.04
C ASN A 151 8.68 10.03 -17.32
N LEU A 152 9.68 9.34 -17.87
CA LEU A 152 11.08 9.47 -17.46
C LEU A 152 11.89 10.12 -18.59
N PRO A 153 12.69 11.18 -18.32
CA PRO A 153 12.83 11.87 -17.04
C PRO A 153 11.54 12.60 -16.64
N ILE A 154 11.31 12.72 -15.33
CA ILE A 154 10.10 13.32 -14.76
C ILE A 154 9.94 14.77 -15.19
N GLN A 155 8.82 15.09 -15.84
CA GLN A 155 8.44 16.45 -16.21
C GLN A 155 7.22 16.88 -15.43
N GLY A 156 7.40 17.86 -14.55
CA GLY A 156 6.32 18.38 -13.73
C GLY A 156 5.23 19.06 -14.56
N LEU A 157 4.00 18.98 -14.07
CA LEU A 157 2.82 19.54 -14.70
C LEU A 157 2.06 20.44 -13.72
N PRO A 158 1.62 21.64 -14.14
CA PRO A 158 0.78 22.49 -13.31
C PRO A 158 -0.60 21.85 -13.16
N GLY A 159 -1.22 22.04 -12.00
CA GLY A 159 -2.50 21.42 -11.73
C GLY A 159 -2.99 21.67 -10.32
N LYS A 160 -3.98 20.88 -9.92
CA LYS A 160 -4.57 20.93 -8.58
C LYS A 160 -4.87 19.53 -8.09
N ALA A 161 -4.74 19.32 -6.78
CA ALA A 161 -5.21 18.09 -6.14
C ALA A 161 -5.82 18.41 -4.77
N ALA A 162 -6.82 17.64 -4.37
CA ALA A 162 -7.31 17.68 -3.00
C ALA A 162 -6.39 16.83 -2.11
N VAL A 163 -6.07 17.34 -0.92
CA VAL A 163 -5.16 16.68 0.01
C VAL A 163 -5.83 16.50 1.37
N GLU A 164 -5.73 15.28 1.91
CA GLU A 164 -6.19 14.92 3.26
C GLU A 164 -5.01 14.32 4.03
N VAL A 165 -4.96 14.58 5.33
CA VAL A 165 -3.99 13.99 6.24
C VAL A 165 -4.74 13.17 7.28
N HIS A 166 -4.27 11.96 7.52
CA HIS A 166 -4.78 11.04 8.52
C HIS A 166 -3.68 10.77 9.54
N ILE A 167 -3.88 11.16 10.79
CA ILE A 167 -2.92 10.99 11.88
C ILE A 167 -3.43 9.89 12.79
N LYS A 168 -2.61 8.86 12.99
CA LYS A 168 -2.90 7.80 13.96
C LYS A 168 -2.20 8.12 15.26
N ARG A 169 -2.98 8.21 16.33
CA ARG A 169 -2.51 8.54 17.68
C ARG A 169 -2.66 7.34 18.59
N ALA A 170 -1.62 6.98 19.31
CA ALA A 170 -1.61 5.91 20.29
C ALA A 170 -0.44 6.12 21.28
N ASN A 171 -0.58 5.67 22.52
CA ASN A 171 0.52 5.75 23.51
C ASN A 171 1.64 4.75 23.23
N ILE A 172 1.33 3.68 22.49
CA ILE A 172 2.27 2.66 22.01
C ILE A 172 1.88 2.25 20.60
N ASP A 173 2.81 1.67 19.87
CA ASP A 173 2.50 1.05 18.58
C ASP A 173 1.42 -0.02 18.75
N PRO A 174 0.36 -0.01 17.93
CA PRO A 174 -0.69 -0.99 18.06
C PRO A 174 -0.20 -2.42 17.78
N LEU A 175 -0.61 -3.35 18.64
CA LEU A 175 -0.16 -4.75 18.61
C LEU A 175 -1.05 -5.67 17.78
N ASN A 176 -2.31 -5.30 17.59
CA ASN A 176 -3.26 -6.02 16.74
C ASN A 176 -3.94 -5.01 15.81
N GLY A 177 -4.86 -5.44 14.97
CA GLY A 177 -5.76 -4.54 14.26
C GLY A 177 -6.72 -5.30 13.35
N SER A 178 -7.60 -4.58 12.67
CA SER A 178 -8.52 -5.21 11.73
C SER A 178 -8.79 -4.36 10.50
N VAL A 179 -9.17 -5.02 9.41
CA VAL A 179 -9.63 -4.37 8.19
C VAL A 179 -11.00 -4.89 7.81
N ASN A 180 -11.81 -4.00 7.26
CA ASN A 180 -13.04 -4.36 6.56
C ASN A 180 -12.79 -4.31 5.07
N ILE A 181 -13.29 -5.30 4.35
CA ILE A 181 -13.11 -5.39 2.90
C ILE A 181 -14.46 -5.48 2.18
N ARG A 182 -14.48 -4.96 0.97
CA ARG A 182 -15.55 -5.13 0.01
C ARG A 182 -14.97 -5.75 -1.26
N VAL A 183 -15.49 -6.91 -1.64
CA VAL A 183 -15.09 -7.63 -2.85
C VAL A 183 -16.10 -7.32 -3.96
N HIS A 184 -15.62 -6.63 -4.99
CA HIS A 184 -16.33 -6.29 -6.21
C HIS A 184 -16.09 -7.38 -7.25
N LEU A 185 -17.14 -7.98 -7.77
CA LEU A 185 -17.10 -9.15 -8.65
C LEU A 185 -17.50 -8.76 -10.07
N SER A 186 -16.73 -9.20 -11.06
CA SER A 186 -16.98 -8.91 -12.48
C SER A 186 -17.87 -9.95 -13.17
N GLY A 187 -18.39 -10.93 -12.44
CA GLY A 187 -19.12 -12.07 -13.00
C GLY A 187 -18.22 -13.19 -13.51
N GLU A 188 -16.89 -13.08 -13.32
CA GLU A 188 -15.94 -14.08 -13.78
C GLU A 188 -16.19 -15.44 -13.09
N ASN A 189 -16.12 -16.53 -13.85
CA ASN A 189 -16.47 -17.87 -13.38
C ASN A 189 -17.90 -18.01 -12.80
N GLY A 190 -18.80 -17.06 -13.11
CA GLY A 190 -20.16 -17.04 -12.56
C GLY A 190 -20.24 -16.54 -11.12
N ARG A 191 -19.18 -15.91 -10.60
CA ARG A 191 -19.16 -15.29 -9.27
C ARG A 191 -19.89 -13.96 -9.30
N LEU A 192 -20.92 -13.85 -8.49
CA LEU A 192 -21.75 -12.66 -8.34
C LEU A 192 -21.89 -12.38 -6.84
N ALA A 193 -22.17 -11.14 -6.47
CA ALA A 193 -22.38 -10.77 -5.07
C ALA A 193 -23.48 -11.62 -4.41
N SER A 194 -24.47 -12.06 -5.19
CA SER A 194 -25.58 -12.91 -4.71
C SER A 194 -25.20 -14.35 -4.36
N ASN A 195 -24.06 -14.87 -4.84
CA ASN A 195 -23.60 -16.24 -4.57
C ASN A 195 -22.18 -16.30 -3.97
N ALA A 196 -21.55 -15.15 -3.73
CA ALA A 196 -20.17 -15.07 -3.27
C ALA A 196 -19.91 -15.75 -1.92
N GLU A 197 -20.87 -15.66 -0.99
CA GLU A 197 -20.79 -16.34 0.32
C GLU A 197 -20.79 -17.87 0.21
N ASP A 198 -21.39 -18.41 -0.86
CA ASP A 198 -21.48 -19.84 -1.12
C ASP A 198 -20.37 -20.35 -2.07
N ASP A 199 -19.55 -19.46 -2.65
CA ASP A 199 -18.47 -19.83 -3.57
C ASP A 199 -17.27 -20.42 -2.80
N PRO A 200 -16.98 -21.72 -2.93
CA PRO A 200 -15.97 -22.37 -2.11
C PRO A 200 -14.54 -21.91 -2.42
N GLU A 201 -14.26 -21.48 -3.66
CA GLU A 201 -12.92 -21.03 -4.04
C GLU A 201 -12.65 -19.63 -3.49
N LEU A 202 -13.63 -18.72 -3.56
CA LEU A 202 -13.56 -17.40 -2.98
C LEU A 202 -13.46 -17.46 -1.46
N GLN A 203 -14.29 -18.27 -0.80
CA GLN A 203 -14.20 -18.43 0.66
C GLN A 203 -12.85 -19.04 1.07
N SER A 204 -12.32 -19.99 0.29
CA SER A 204 -10.98 -20.54 0.55
C SER A 204 -9.87 -19.48 0.36
N ALA A 205 -9.95 -18.63 -0.66
CA ALA A 205 -8.98 -17.55 -0.87
C ALA A 205 -9.03 -16.50 0.26
N LEU A 206 -10.24 -16.11 0.70
CA LEU A 206 -10.44 -15.21 1.83
C LEU A 206 -9.88 -15.79 3.14
N ASN A 207 -10.10 -17.09 3.37
CA ASN A 207 -9.53 -17.79 4.53
C ASN A 207 -7.99 -17.78 4.49
N THR A 208 -7.38 -18.11 3.35
CA THR A 208 -5.91 -18.04 3.20
C THR A 208 -5.38 -16.63 3.45
N MET A 209 -6.04 -15.59 2.92
CA MET A 209 -5.66 -14.20 3.21
C MET A 209 -5.74 -13.89 4.71
N GLY A 210 -6.81 -14.32 5.38
CA GLY A 210 -6.98 -14.16 6.82
C GLY A 210 -5.91 -14.89 7.64
N GLU A 211 -5.56 -16.13 7.26
CA GLU A 211 -4.50 -16.91 7.91
C GLU A 211 -3.13 -16.20 7.81
N LEU A 212 -2.80 -15.65 6.63
CA LEU A 212 -1.56 -14.90 6.42
C LEU A 212 -1.49 -13.65 7.30
N PHE A 213 -2.57 -12.86 7.35
CA PHE A 213 -2.63 -11.63 8.14
C PHE A 213 -2.67 -11.89 9.65
N SER A 214 -3.23 -13.05 10.06
CA SER A 214 -3.23 -13.45 11.48
C SER A 214 -1.83 -13.70 12.05
N GLN A 215 -0.83 -13.97 11.20
CA GLN A 215 0.58 -14.08 11.63
C GLN A 215 1.12 -12.78 12.22
N VAL A 216 0.52 -11.65 11.86
CA VAL A 216 0.87 -10.30 12.31
C VAL A 216 -0.30 -9.63 13.03
N ASP A 217 -1.17 -10.41 13.64
CA ASP A 217 -2.27 -9.93 14.50
C ASP A 217 -3.24 -8.95 13.79
N ILE A 218 -3.40 -9.08 12.46
CA ILE A 218 -4.42 -8.36 11.71
C ILE A 218 -5.54 -9.32 11.32
N SER A 219 -6.78 -8.99 11.66
CA SER A 219 -7.97 -9.73 11.24
C SER A 219 -8.67 -9.09 10.05
N ILE A 220 -9.37 -9.93 9.27
CA ILE A 220 -10.38 -9.48 8.29
C ILE A 220 -11.74 -9.59 8.98
N ASP A 221 -12.29 -8.47 9.45
CA ASP A 221 -13.47 -8.49 10.34
C ASP A 221 -14.79 -8.61 9.55
N LYS A 222 -14.94 -7.77 8.54
CA LYS A 222 -16.13 -7.73 7.70
C LYS A 222 -15.74 -7.91 6.25
N VAL A 223 -16.37 -8.90 5.61
CA VAL A 223 -16.35 -9.07 4.15
C VAL A 223 -17.74 -8.74 3.63
N SER A 224 -17.81 -7.89 2.61
CA SER A 224 -19.05 -7.61 1.88
C SER A 224 -18.83 -7.74 0.39
N TYR A 225 -19.90 -7.92 -0.38
CA TYR A 225 -19.82 -8.16 -1.82
C TYR A 225 -20.65 -7.16 -2.60
N SER A 226 -20.20 -6.84 -3.80
CA SER A 226 -20.96 -6.09 -4.81
C SER A 226 -20.55 -6.52 -6.20
N ASP A 227 -21.41 -6.29 -7.19
CA ASP A 227 -21.09 -6.53 -8.59
C ASP A 227 -20.58 -5.25 -9.25
N VAL A 228 -19.66 -5.41 -10.21
CA VAL A 228 -19.27 -4.39 -11.20
C VAL A 228 -19.60 -4.90 -12.60
N SER A 229 -19.48 -4.06 -13.63
CA SER A 229 -19.77 -4.49 -14.99
C SER A 229 -18.93 -5.69 -15.43
N ASP A 230 -19.57 -6.61 -16.15
CA ASP A 230 -18.92 -7.75 -16.80
C ASP A 230 -17.91 -7.35 -17.89
N SER A 231 -17.93 -6.09 -18.35
CA SER A 231 -16.89 -5.56 -19.22
C SER A 231 -15.50 -5.58 -18.58
N PHE A 232 -15.42 -5.68 -17.25
CA PHE A 232 -14.15 -5.76 -16.52
C PHE A 232 -13.65 -7.18 -16.28
N GLN A 233 -14.31 -8.22 -16.81
CA GLN A 233 -13.75 -9.58 -16.77
C GLN A 233 -12.38 -9.65 -17.46
N THR A 234 -12.12 -8.78 -18.43
CA THR A 234 -10.79 -8.54 -18.98
C THR A 234 -10.45 -7.08 -18.77
N LEU A 235 -9.64 -6.78 -17.76
CA LEU A 235 -9.22 -5.42 -17.44
C LEU A 235 -7.86 -5.14 -18.09
N HIS A 236 -7.74 -4.01 -18.80
CA HIS A 236 -6.44 -3.44 -19.11
C HIS A 236 -6.04 -2.46 -18.00
N GLU A 237 -4.76 -2.38 -17.61
CA GLU A 237 -4.29 -1.46 -16.56
C GLU A 237 -4.72 -0.01 -16.81
N ALA A 238 -4.80 0.40 -18.08
CA ALA A 238 -5.24 1.73 -18.49
C ALA A 238 -6.71 2.03 -18.13
N ASP A 239 -7.52 1.00 -17.88
CA ASP A 239 -8.94 1.09 -17.50
C ASP A 239 -9.17 0.98 -15.98
N TYR A 240 -8.09 0.89 -15.19
CA TYR A 240 -8.14 0.78 -13.73
C TYR A 240 -9.03 1.88 -13.13
N GLU A 241 -8.84 3.14 -13.51
CA GLU A 241 -9.63 4.25 -12.97
C GLU A 241 -11.14 4.14 -13.30
N SER A 242 -11.49 3.56 -14.44
CA SER A 242 -12.89 3.33 -14.84
C SER A 242 -13.54 2.28 -13.94
N LEU A 243 -12.82 1.20 -13.62
CA LEU A 243 -13.27 0.17 -12.69
C LEU A 243 -13.51 0.74 -11.28
N ILE A 244 -12.55 1.51 -10.75
CA ILE A 244 -12.70 2.13 -9.43
C ILE A 244 -13.87 3.12 -9.41
N ALA A 245 -14.12 3.84 -10.50
CA ALA A 245 -15.23 4.78 -10.59
C ALA A 245 -16.62 4.11 -10.59
N GLU A 246 -16.74 2.86 -11.06
CA GLU A 246 -17.98 2.09 -10.94
C GLU A 246 -18.20 1.57 -9.52
N SER A 247 -17.12 1.42 -8.76
CA SER A 247 -17.22 0.99 -7.38
C SER A 247 -17.94 2.06 -6.57
N GLN A 248 -19.02 1.66 -5.90
CA GLN A 248 -19.66 2.49 -4.88
C GLN A 248 -18.84 2.40 -3.58
N ALA A 249 -17.53 2.64 -3.67
CA ALA A 249 -16.57 2.53 -2.56
C ALA A 249 -17.11 3.28 -1.33
N GLN A 250 -17.15 2.58 -0.21
CA GLN A 250 -17.66 3.10 1.04
C GLN A 250 -16.50 3.52 1.95
N PRO A 251 -16.63 4.63 2.69
CA PRO A 251 -15.66 4.97 3.73
C PRO A 251 -15.51 3.81 4.73
N GLY A 252 -14.27 3.50 5.12
CA GLY A 252 -13.98 2.48 6.13
C GLY A 252 -13.93 1.04 5.61
N GLU A 253 -14.07 0.81 4.30
CA GLU A 253 -13.89 -0.50 3.66
C GLU A 253 -12.83 -0.43 2.55
N LEU A 254 -11.92 -1.40 2.51
CA LEU A 254 -10.95 -1.57 1.43
C LEU A 254 -11.62 -2.28 0.25
N SER A 255 -11.53 -1.70 -0.95
CA SER A 255 -12.18 -2.26 -2.14
C SER A 255 -11.24 -3.20 -2.89
N PHE A 256 -11.59 -4.48 -2.91
CA PHE A 256 -10.98 -5.51 -3.76
C PHE A 256 -11.82 -5.69 -5.02
N PHE A 257 -11.19 -5.86 -6.17
CA PHE A 257 -11.86 -6.15 -7.43
C PHE A 257 -11.33 -7.47 -7.97
N LEU A 258 -12.22 -8.46 -8.10
CA LEU A 258 -11.89 -9.71 -8.77
C LEU A 258 -12.29 -9.59 -10.24
N VAL A 259 -11.28 -9.70 -11.10
CA VAL A 259 -11.43 -9.69 -12.55
C VAL A 259 -10.97 -11.04 -13.12
N GLY A 260 -11.44 -11.40 -14.31
CA GLY A 260 -11.00 -12.62 -14.99
C GLY A 260 -9.52 -12.54 -15.38
N GLU A 261 -9.14 -11.49 -16.10
CA GLU A 261 -7.78 -11.21 -16.53
C GLU A 261 -7.39 -9.76 -16.26
N LEU A 262 -6.14 -9.53 -15.88
CA LEU A 262 -5.55 -8.21 -15.72
C LEU A 262 -4.34 -8.07 -16.65
N ASN A 263 -4.44 -7.21 -17.65
CA ASN A 263 -3.48 -7.09 -18.74
C ASN A 263 -2.80 -5.72 -18.75
N THR A 264 -1.55 -5.70 -19.19
CA THR A 264 -0.74 -4.50 -19.49
C THR A 264 -0.18 -4.64 -20.90
N ASP A 265 0.44 -3.57 -21.39
CA ASP A 265 1.13 -3.61 -22.69
C ASP A 265 2.28 -4.64 -22.73
N ASP A 266 2.82 -5.02 -21.55
CA ASP A 266 3.97 -5.92 -21.43
C ASP A 266 3.62 -7.33 -20.93
N GLY A 267 2.35 -7.61 -20.61
CA GLY A 267 1.91 -8.95 -20.23
C GLY A 267 0.69 -8.99 -19.30
N GLN A 268 0.53 -10.11 -18.61
CA GLN A 268 -0.56 -10.30 -17.66
C GLN A 268 -0.07 -10.10 -16.22
N LEU A 269 -0.80 -9.30 -15.44
CA LEU A 269 -0.58 -9.12 -14.02
C LEU A 269 -1.51 -10.04 -13.20
N ARG A 270 -1.10 -10.27 -11.95
CA ARG A 270 -1.86 -11.07 -10.98
C ARG A 270 -2.62 -10.20 -10.01
N GLY A 271 -2.03 -9.07 -9.65
CA GLY A 271 -2.66 -8.03 -8.86
C GLY A 271 -2.11 -6.66 -9.25
N LEU A 272 -2.82 -5.62 -8.83
CA LEU A 272 -2.42 -4.24 -8.99
C LEU A 272 -3.04 -3.37 -7.90
N THR A 273 -2.19 -2.57 -7.26
CA THR A 273 -2.55 -1.62 -6.21
C THR A 273 -1.53 -0.47 -6.16
N THR A 274 -1.79 0.54 -5.34
CA THR A 274 -0.83 1.60 -5.02
C THR A 274 -0.02 1.28 -3.77
N VAL A 275 1.22 1.81 -3.69
CA VAL A 275 2.17 1.55 -2.60
C VAL A 275 2.61 2.86 -1.92
N PRO A 276 2.08 3.21 -0.73
CA PRO A 276 0.88 2.69 -0.09
C PRO A 276 -0.42 3.12 -0.80
N GLY A 277 -1.55 2.61 -0.32
CA GLY A 277 -2.89 3.02 -0.73
C GLY A 277 -3.40 4.26 0.01
N PRO A 278 -4.16 5.15 -0.66
CA PRO A 278 -4.80 6.29 0.01
C PRO A 278 -5.91 5.85 0.95
N TRP A 279 -6.18 6.65 1.98
CA TRP A 279 -7.29 6.44 2.91
C TRP A 279 -8.23 7.65 2.93
N GLY A 280 -9.42 7.51 3.49
CA GLY A 280 -10.41 8.59 3.59
C GLY A 280 -11.31 8.67 2.37
N ALA A 281 -11.44 9.87 1.78
CA ALA A 281 -12.30 10.05 0.62
C ALA A 281 -11.84 9.16 -0.55
N PRO A 282 -12.77 8.43 -1.23
CA PRO A 282 -12.39 7.58 -2.36
C PRO A 282 -11.60 8.34 -3.42
N THR A 283 -10.46 7.79 -3.77
CA THR A 283 -9.63 8.25 -4.89
C THR A 283 -9.79 7.27 -6.06
N GLN A 284 -9.39 7.70 -7.26
CA GLN A 284 -9.31 6.81 -8.43
C GLN A 284 -8.20 5.73 -8.29
N ARG A 285 -7.51 5.69 -7.15
CA ARG A 285 -6.45 4.73 -6.78
C ARG A 285 -6.70 4.01 -5.45
N SER A 286 -7.92 4.09 -4.91
CA SER A 286 -8.28 3.46 -3.61
C SER A 286 -8.69 1.98 -3.74
N GLY A 287 -8.20 1.24 -4.74
CA GLY A 287 -8.63 -0.13 -5.02
C GLY A 287 -7.49 -1.14 -5.16
N ILE A 288 -7.79 -2.39 -4.85
CA ILE A 288 -6.90 -3.53 -5.02
C ILE A 288 -7.51 -4.43 -6.09
N VAL A 289 -6.88 -4.53 -7.26
CA VAL A 289 -7.39 -5.36 -8.36
C VAL A 289 -6.64 -6.68 -8.37
N ILE A 290 -7.36 -7.79 -8.51
CA ILE A 290 -6.82 -9.15 -8.48
C ILE A 290 -7.36 -9.93 -9.69
N SER A 291 -6.45 -10.53 -10.43
CA SER A 291 -6.76 -11.43 -11.53
C SER A 291 -7.03 -12.84 -11.01
N THR A 292 -8.21 -13.36 -11.35
CA THR A 292 -8.62 -14.75 -11.04
C THR A 292 -8.17 -15.74 -12.12
N ALA A 293 -7.51 -15.29 -13.19
CA ALA A 293 -6.92 -16.14 -14.20
C ALA A 293 -6.04 -17.24 -13.55
N PRO A 294 -5.99 -18.46 -14.09
CA PRO A 294 -5.21 -19.54 -13.49
C PRO A 294 -3.77 -19.15 -13.23
N GLN A 295 -3.40 -19.13 -11.95
CA GLN A 295 -2.12 -18.62 -11.47
C GLN A 295 -1.04 -19.72 -11.36
N GLY A 296 -1.38 -20.99 -11.64
CA GLY A 296 -0.56 -22.17 -11.36
C GLY A 296 -0.63 -22.59 -9.89
N GLY A 297 -0.48 -23.88 -9.59
CA GLY A 297 -0.64 -24.40 -8.22
C GLY A 297 -2.10 -24.64 -7.81
N ASP A 298 -2.34 -24.72 -6.50
CA ASP A 298 -3.70 -24.69 -5.94
C ASP A 298 -4.29 -23.28 -6.11
N THR A 299 -5.38 -23.19 -6.87
CA THR A 299 -5.94 -21.93 -7.37
C THR A 299 -6.43 -21.03 -6.25
N SER A 300 -7.04 -21.60 -5.21
CA SER A 300 -7.65 -20.81 -4.13
C SER A 300 -6.60 -20.27 -3.16
N SER A 301 -5.64 -21.09 -2.73
CA SER A 301 -4.55 -20.63 -1.85
C SER A 301 -3.64 -19.63 -2.55
N THR A 302 -3.38 -19.83 -3.85
CA THR A 302 -2.62 -18.86 -4.65
C THR A 302 -3.38 -17.54 -4.80
N LEU A 303 -4.69 -17.58 -5.05
CA LEU A 303 -5.53 -16.38 -5.11
C LEU A 303 -5.51 -15.63 -3.77
N GLY A 304 -5.69 -16.34 -2.65
CA GLY A 304 -5.63 -15.75 -1.30
C GLY A 304 -4.26 -15.12 -0.99
N ALA A 305 -3.16 -15.75 -1.40
CA ALA A 305 -1.82 -15.18 -1.25
C ALA A 305 -1.61 -13.93 -2.12
N VAL A 306 -2.13 -13.89 -3.35
CA VAL A 306 -2.07 -12.68 -4.19
C VAL A 306 -2.92 -11.55 -3.58
N MET A 307 -4.12 -11.84 -3.09
CA MET A 307 -4.93 -10.85 -2.36
C MET A 307 -4.19 -10.29 -1.14
N ALA A 308 -3.54 -11.17 -0.38
CA ALA A 308 -2.74 -10.79 0.78
C ALA A 308 -1.52 -9.93 0.40
N HIS A 309 -0.82 -10.28 -0.69
CA HIS A 309 0.33 -9.53 -1.21
C HIS A 309 -0.05 -8.10 -1.60
N GLU A 310 -1.11 -7.93 -2.41
CA GLU A 310 -1.55 -6.60 -2.83
C GLU A 310 -2.12 -5.78 -1.66
N LEU A 311 -2.75 -6.42 -0.68
CA LEU A 311 -3.14 -5.74 0.55
C LEU A 311 -1.90 -5.29 1.35
N GLY A 312 -0.84 -6.10 1.41
CA GLY A 312 0.43 -5.73 2.02
C GLY A 312 1.01 -4.46 1.38
N HIS A 313 1.01 -4.39 0.05
CA HIS A 313 1.35 -3.18 -0.69
C HIS A 313 0.49 -1.97 -0.34
N TYR A 314 -0.84 -2.15 -0.31
CA TYR A 314 -1.77 -1.08 0.08
C TYR A 314 -1.47 -0.56 1.49
N LEU A 315 -1.10 -1.45 2.41
CA LEU A 315 -0.77 -1.12 3.80
C LEU A 315 0.67 -0.63 4.00
N GLY A 316 1.41 -0.40 2.92
CA GLY A 316 2.72 0.28 2.94
C GLY A 316 3.94 -0.62 2.85
N LEU A 317 3.78 -1.92 2.57
CA LEU A 317 4.91 -2.80 2.32
C LEU A 317 5.42 -2.67 0.89
N PHE A 318 6.74 -2.79 0.73
CA PHE A 318 7.39 -2.91 -0.58
C PHE A 318 7.77 -4.37 -0.81
N HIS A 319 8.19 -4.71 -2.03
CA HIS A 319 8.81 -6.01 -2.23
C HIS A 319 10.06 -6.15 -1.36
N VAL A 320 10.26 -7.34 -0.80
CA VAL A 320 11.47 -7.67 0.00
C VAL A 320 12.74 -7.37 -0.78
N THR A 321 12.73 -7.67 -2.09
CA THR A 321 13.78 -7.24 -3.00
C THR A 321 13.21 -6.81 -4.35
N GLU A 322 13.44 -5.56 -4.71
CA GLU A 322 13.22 -5.01 -6.05
C GLU A 322 14.35 -5.44 -7.00
N THR A 323 14.28 -6.68 -7.50
CA THR A 323 15.33 -7.27 -8.34
C THR A 323 15.50 -6.52 -9.67
N ALA A 324 14.39 -6.07 -10.26
CA ALA A 324 14.37 -5.27 -11.49
C ALA A 324 15.03 -3.88 -11.32
N LEU A 325 15.15 -3.40 -10.08
CA LEU A 325 15.67 -2.07 -9.74
C LEU A 325 17.09 -2.12 -9.18
N GLY A 326 17.85 -3.18 -9.47
CA GLY A 326 19.23 -3.33 -9.00
C GLY A 326 19.36 -4.03 -7.65
N LYS A 327 18.37 -4.86 -7.29
CA LYS A 327 18.34 -5.67 -6.05
C LYS A 327 18.30 -4.81 -4.79
N ILE A 328 17.32 -3.91 -4.73
CA ILE A 328 17.16 -3.03 -3.59
C ILE A 328 16.19 -3.66 -2.60
N HIS A 329 16.59 -3.75 -1.33
CA HIS A 329 15.81 -4.37 -0.27
C HIS A 329 14.79 -3.41 0.32
N ASP A 330 13.69 -3.92 0.88
CA ASP A 330 12.78 -3.09 1.68
C ASP A 330 13.50 -2.48 2.90
N PRO A 331 12.95 -1.41 3.51
CA PRO A 331 13.59 -0.76 4.66
C PRO A 331 13.27 -1.44 5.99
N ILE A 332 12.85 -2.71 5.99
CA ILE A 332 12.44 -3.44 7.19
C ILE A 332 13.63 -4.33 7.62
N PRO A 333 14.06 -4.34 8.90
CA PRO A 333 15.34 -4.98 9.24
C PRO A 333 15.28 -6.51 9.37
N ASP A 334 14.11 -7.04 9.71
CA ASP A 334 13.90 -8.47 9.95
C ASP A 334 13.44 -9.24 8.70
N THR A 335 13.29 -8.54 7.57
CA THR A 335 13.00 -9.13 6.26
C THR A 335 14.30 -9.62 5.63
N ALA A 336 14.42 -10.95 5.50
CA ALA A 336 15.58 -11.54 4.86
C ALA A 336 15.62 -11.18 3.36
N PRO A 337 16.69 -10.55 2.85
CA PRO A 337 16.86 -10.27 1.43
C PRO A 337 16.63 -11.51 0.56
N PHE A 338 15.92 -11.32 -0.56
CA PHE A 338 15.62 -12.39 -1.52
C PHE A 338 14.79 -13.56 -0.97
N SER A 339 14.15 -13.41 0.19
CA SER A 339 13.23 -14.44 0.69
C SER A 339 12.12 -14.70 -0.32
N THR A 340 12.02 -15.95 -0.79
CA THR A 340 10.95 -16.40 -1.68
C THR A 340 9.71 -16.84 -0.89
N ASN A 341 9.87 -17.12 0.40
CA ASN A 341 8.78 -17.52 1.28
C ASN A 341 8.07 -16.33 1.91
N ASN A 342 8.68 -15.14 1.91
CA ASN A 342 8.01 -13.95 2.39
C ASN A 342 6.86 -13.57 1.44
N LEU A 343 5.72 -13.17 2.01
CA LEU A 343 4.54 -12.76 1.26
C LEU A 343 4.87 -11.65 0.26
N MET A 344 5.73 -10.71 0.62
CA MET A 344 6.15 -9.59 -0.23
C MET A 344 7.31 -9.94 -1.17
N SER A 345 7.56 -11.24 -1.42
CA SER A 345 8.43 -11.64 -2.52
C SER A 345 7.81 -11.27 -3.86
N THR A 346 8.63 -10.94 -4.87
CA THR A 346 8.13 -10.81 -6.25
C THR A 346 7.67 -12.17 -6.82
N GLN A 347 7.97 -13.27 -6.14
CA GLN A 347 7.52 -14.62 -6.49
C GLN A 347 6.16 -14.91 -5.87
N VAL A 348 5.37 -15.70 -6.59
CA VAL A 348 4.02 -16.09 -6.15
C VAL A 348 4.11 -17.17 -5.09
N GLY A 349 3.25 -17.08 -4.08
CA GLY A 349 3.07 -18.14 -3.08
C GLY A 349 3.96 -18.00 -1.83
N GLY A 350 4.54 -16.83 -1.60
CA GLY A 350 5.08 -16.47 -0.29
C GLY A 350 3.99 -16.56 0.78
N GLY A 351 4.31 -17.18 1.91
CA GLY A 351 3.36 -17.51 2.98
C GLY A 351 3.71 -16.92 4.34
N GLU A 352 4.71 -16.04 4.42
CA GLU A 352 5.25 -15.54 5.69
C GLU A 352 5.28 -14.00 5.72
N LEU A 353 4.87 -13.42 6.83
CA LEU A 353 5.09 -12.01 7.16
C LEU A 353 6.02 -11.90 8.37
N THR A 354 6.89 -10.89 8.41
CA THR A 354 7.75 -10.62 9.57
C THR A 354 7.05 -9.74 10.60
N GLU A 355 7.59 -9.69 11.82
CA GLU A 355 7.07 -8.82 12.88
C GLU A 355 7.17 -7.33 12.48
N GLY A 356 8.29 -6.93 11.87
CA GLY A 356 8.51 -5.59 11.35
C GLY A 356 7.55 -5.21 10.23
N GLN A 357 7.20 -6.14 9.33
CA GLN A 357 6.14 -5.95 8.34
C GLN A 357 4.78 -5.74 9.02
N GLY A 358 4.46 -6.56 10.02
CA GLY A 358 3.25 -6.41 10.83
C GLY A 358 3.15 -5.04 11.52
N GLN A 359 4.24 -4.55 12.08
CA GLN A 359 4.29 -3.24 12.73
C GLN A 359 3.96 -2.11 11.75
N VAL A 360 4.56 -2.10 10.56
CA VAL A 360 4.26 -1.11 9.52
C VAL A 360 2.78 -1.17 9.11
N MET A 361 2.24 -2.37 8.87
CA MET A 361 0.85 -2.54 8.46
C MET A 361 -0.14 -2.05 9.51
N ARG A 362 0.06 -2.39 10.80
CA ARG A 362 -0.83 -1.98 11.90
C ARG A 362 -0.85 -0.47 12.11
N LEU A 363 0.22 0.24 11.73
CA LEU A 363 0.29 1.70 11.76
C LEU A 363 -0.51 2.37 10.63
N HIS A 364 -0.92 1.65 9.58
CA HIS A 364 -1.67 2.24 8.48
C HIS A 364 -3.08 2.69 8.93
N PRO A 365 -3.61 3.85 8.48
CA PRO A 365 -4.96 4.32 8.84
C PRO A 365 -6.10 3.38 8.47
N ALA A 366 -5.90 2.53 7.45
CA ALA A 366 -6.89 1.54 7.04
C ALA A 366 -7.07 0.39 8.05
N VAL A 367 -6.08 0.16 8.92
CA VAL A 367 -6.16 -0.86 9.96
C VAL A 367 -6.79 -0.22 11.19
N ALA A 368 -8.02 -0.62 11.49
CA ALA A 368 -8.76 -0.24 12.68
C ALA A 368 -8.23 -0.98 13.92
N HIS A 369 -8.50 -0.42 15.09
CA HIS A 369 -8.07 -0.96 16.38
C HIS A 369 -9.23 -0.90 17.35
N SER A 370 -9.55 -2.02 17.99
CA SER A 370 -10.49 -2.04 19.10
C SER A 370 -9.78 -1.64 20.39
N CYS A 371 -10.45 -0.85 21.23
CA CYS A 371 -9.97 -0.65 22.60
C CYS A 371 -10.13 -1.97 23.38
N PRO A 372 -9.18 -2.36 24.24
CA PRO A 372 -9.45 -3.38 25.25
C PRO A 372 -10.63 -2.90 26.12
N GLU A 373 -11.62 -3.78 26.35
CA GLU A 373 -12.74 -3.52 27.27
C GLU A 373 -12.30 -3.39 28.74
#